data_AF-A0A1S2W2L2-F1
#
_entry.id   AF-A0A1S2W2L2-F1
#
_cell.length_a   1.000
_cell.length_b   1.000
_cell.length_c   1.000
_cell.angle_alpha   90.00
_cell.angle_beta   90.00
_cell.angle_gamma   90.00
#
_symmetry.space_group_name_H-M   'P 1'
#
loop_
_entity.id
_entity.type
_entity.pdbx_description
1 polymer ?
#
loop_
_entity_poly.entity_id
_entity_poly.type
_entity_poly.pdbx_seq_one_letter_code
_entity_poly.pdbx_strand_id
1 'polypeptide(L)' 'MSDRTKSVIATTVKVTLYVCFVVLTIVGVGRDGWDGLCLELIGLAGVIGVVWWYNAHNR' A
#
# COMPACT_ATOMS: atom_id res chain seq x y z
N MET A 1 -1.91 14.20 22.26
CA MET A 1 -1.86 14.50 20.81
C MET A 1 -3.28 14.72 20.34
N SER A 2 -3.57 15.86 19.69
CA SER A 2 -4.90 16.15 19.15
C SER A 2 -5.34 15.04 18.20
N ASP A 3 -6.62 14.64 18.24
CA ASP A 3 -7.20 13.62 17.36
C ASP A 3 -6.99 13.95 15.87
N ARG A 4 -6.94 15.24 15.53
CA ARG A 4 -6.56 15.71 14.19
C ARG A 4 -5.15 15.31 13.80
N THR A 5 -4.19 15.46 14.71
CA THR A 5 -2.78 15.09 14.43
C THR A 5 -2.64 13.58 14.21
N LYS A 6 -3.35 12.76 15.01
CA LYS A 6 -3.36 11.30 14.81
C LYS A 6 -4.01 10.90 13.48
N SER A 7 -5.11 11.55 13.11
CA SER A 7 -5.80 11.30 11.83
C SER A 7 -4.94 11.67 10.62
N VAL A 8 -4.25 12.82 10.67
CA VAL A 8 -3.34 13.26 9.61
C VAL A 8 -2.17 12.30 9.47
N ILE A 9 -1.51 11.93 10.58
CA ILE A 9 -0.39 10.98 10.56
C ILE A 9 -0.84 9.63 10.00
N ALA A 10 -2.00 9.11 10.44
CA ALA A 10 -2.52 7.84 9.94
C ALA A 10 -2.83 7.90 8.44
N THR A 11 -3.34 9.03 7.95
CA THR A 11 -3.60 9.23 6.52
C THR A 11 -2.30 9.30 5.73
N THR A 12 -1.33 10.08 6.19
CA THR A 12 -0.01 10.18 5.55
C THR A 12 0.68 8.82 5.47
N VAL A 13 0.66 8.03 6.55
CA VAL A 13 1.26 6.68 6.57
C VAL A 13 0.57 5.76 5.55
N LYS A 14 -0.76 5.81 5.43
CA LYS A 14 -1.50 5.01 4.44
C LYS A 14 -1.13 5.38 3.00
N VAL A 15 -1.02 6.67 2.70
CA VAL A 15 -0.61 7.15 1.37
C VAL A 15 0.82 6.72 1.06
N THR A 16 1.75 6.86 2.00
CA THR A 16 3.13 6.41 1.82
C THR A 16 3.22 4.91 1.58
N LEU A 17 2.47 4.10 2.35
CA LEU A 17 2.39 2.65 2.14
C LEU A 17 1.87 2.29 0.75
N TYR A 18 0.81 2.97 0.30
CA TYR A 18 0.26 2.76 -1.03
C TYR A 18 1.30 3.03 -2.12
N VAL A 19 2.01 4.16 -2.04
CA VAL A 19 3.07 4.51 -3.00
C VAL A 19 4.20 3.48 -2.97
N CYS A 20 4.63 3.03 -1.79
CA CYS A 20 5.65 1.98 -1.67
C CYS A 20 5.22 0.67 -2.34
N PHE A 21 3.97 0.24 -2.15
CA PHE A 21 3.46 -0.99 -2.77
C PHE A 21 3.36 -0.86 -4.30
N VAL A 22 2.95 0.31 -4.81
CA VAL A 22 2.94 0.57 -6.27
C VAL A 22 4.35 0.50 -6.85
N VAL A 23 5.34 1.11 -6.19
CA VAL A 23 6.75 1.04 -6.64
C VAL A 23 7.26 -0.40 -6.62
N LEU A 24 6.93 -1.18 -5.59
CA LEU A 24 7.29 -2.61 -5.51
C LEU A 24 6.68 -3.42 -6.65
N THR A 25 5.42 -3.16 -7.03
CA THR A 25 4.80 -3.80 -8.19
C THR A 25 5.53 -3.43 -9.48
N ILE A 26 5.88 -2.15 -9.69
CA ILE A 26 6.60 -1.70 -10.89
C ILE A 26 8.00 -2.33 -10.98
N VAL A 27 8.70 -2.44 -9.85
CA VAL A 27 10.01 -3.10 -9.79
C VAL A 27 9.87 -4.61 -10.03
N GLY A 28 8.78 -5.23 -9.58
CA GLY A 28 8.44 -6.63 -9.83
C GLY A 28 8.26 -6.94 -11.32
N VAL A 29 7.51 -6.10 -12.05
CA VAL A 29 7.32 -6.20 -13.51
C VAL A 29 8.66 -6.21 -14.25
N GLY A 30 9.65 -5.43 -13.78
CA GLY A 30 10.96 -5.32 -14.42
C GLY A 30 11.91 -6.49 -14.15
N ARG A 31 11.51 -7.51 -13.37
CA ARG A 31 12.33 -8.67 -13.04
C ARG A 31 11.66 -9.94 -13.57
N ASP A 32 12.19 -10.50 -14.66
CA ASP A 32 11.76 -11.80 -15.17
C ASP A 32 12.22 -12.92 -14.22
N GLY A 33 11.27 -13.45 -13.44
CA GLY A 33 11.50 -14.56 -12.51
C GLY A 33 10.41 -14.71 -11.45
N TRP A 34 10.45 -15.82 -10.72
CA TRP A 34 9.53 -16.09 -9.59
C TRP A 34 9.59 -15.01 -8.50
N ASP A 35 10.75 -14.36 -8.35
CA ASP A 35 10.96 -13.26 -7.41
C ASP A 35 10.17 -12.00 -7.82
N GLY A 36 10.10 -11.71 -9.12
CA GLY A 36 9.31 -10.60 -9.68
C GLY A 36 7.82 -10.82 -9.47
N LEU A 37 7.33 -12.03 -9.75
CA LEU A 37 5.95 -12.46 -9.50
C LEU A 37 5.54 -12.33 -8.02
N CYS A 38 6.42 -12.74 -7.09
CA CYS A 38 6.15 -12.58 -5.65
C CYS A 38 6.08 -11.11 -5.24
N LEU A 39 6.95 -10.26 -5.78
CA LEU A 39 6.94 -8.82 -5.53
C LEU A 39 5.67 -8.14 -6.07
N GLU A 40 5.22 -8.53 -7.26
CA GLU A 40 3.96 -8.04 -7.83
C GLU A 40 2.75 -8.45 -6.97
N LEU A 41 2.69 -9.71 -6.53
CA LEU A 41 1.61 -10.21 -5.67
C LEU A 41 1.58 -9.50 -4.32
N ILE A 42 2.74 -9.25 -3.71
CA ILE A 42 2.84 -8.49 -2.46
C ILE A 42 2.39 -7.04 -2.67
N GLY A 43 2.82 -6.41 -3.77
CA GLY A 43 2.39 -5.06 -4.13
C GLY A 43 0.88 -4.94 -4.35
N LEU A 44 0.30 -5.87 -5.11
CA LEU A 44 -1.15 -5.96 -5.33
C LEU A 44 -1.92 -6.21 -4.04
N ALA A 45 -1.48 -7.16 -3.21
CA ALA A 45 -2.10 -7.43 -1.91
C ALA A 45 -2.04 -6.22 -0.98
N GLY A 46 -0.93 -5.49 -0.98
CA GLY A 46 -0.77 -4.23 -0.24
C GLY A 46 -1.73 -3.14 -0.70
N VAL A 47 -1.87 -2.95 -2.02
CA VAL A 47 -2.82 -1.99 -2.61
C VAL A 47 -4.27 -2.37 -2.26
N ILE A 48 -4.66 -3.63 -2.42
CA ILE A 48 -6.00 -4.13 -2.08
C ILE A 48 -6.26 -3.94 -0.58
N GLY A 49 -5.29 -4.26 0.27
CA GLY A 49 -5.41 -4.09 1.72
C GLY A 49 -5.62 -2.64 2.14
N VAL A 50 -4.88 -1.69 1.54
CA VAL A 50 -5.05 -0.25 1.82
C VAL A 50 -6.42 0.24 1.37
N VAL A 51 -6.88 -0.15 0.18
CA VAL A 51 -8.21 0.23 -0.35
C VAL A 51 -9.32 -0.38 0.50
N TRP A 52 -9.21 -1.66 0.87
CA TRP A 52 -10.17 -2.33 1.73
C TRP A 52 -10.24 -1.68 3.11
N TRP A 53 -9.10 -1.37 3.72
CA TRP A 53 -9.05 -0.66 5.00
C TRP A 53 -9.68 0.72 4.91
N TYR A 54 -9.41 1.47 3.83
CA TYR A 54 -10.02 2.78 3.61
C TYR A 54 -11.55 2.66 3.54
N ASN A 55 -12.05 1.68 2.78
CA ASN A 55 -13.48 1.44 2.64
C ASN A 55 -14.13 0.94 3.95
N ALA A 56 -13.44 0.08 4.71
CA ALA A 56 -13.91 -0.45 5.99
C ALA A 56 -13.95 0.61 7.11
N HIS A 57 -13.05 1.59 7.07
CA HIS A 57 -13.02 2.69 8.04
C HIS A 57 -14.04 3.79 7.71
N ASN A 58 -14.54 3.84 6.48
CA ASN A 58 -15.45 4.87 5.98
C ASN A 58 -16.90 4.38 5.88
N ARG A 59 -17.19 3.13 6.30
CA ARG A 59 -18.53 2.61 6.60
C ARG A 59 -18.81 2.75 8.08
#